data_AF-M0CFA3-F1
#
_entry.id   AF-M0CFA3-F1
#
_cell.length_a   1.000
_cell.length_b   1.000
_cell.length_c   1.000
_cell.angle_alpha   90.00
_cell.angle_beta   90.00
_cell.angle_gamma   90.00
#
_symmetry.space_group_name_H-M   'P 1'
#
loop_
_entity.id
_entity.type
_entity.pdbx_description
1 polymer ?
#
loop_
_entity_poly.entity_id
_entity_poly.type
_entity_poly.pdbx_seq_one_letter_code
_entity_poly.pdbx_strand_id
1 'polypeptide(L)'
;MIRAAGLATATAALAGCIDESSVDGPDDAADADADSQSSDEQGSGSEPDETDDESQENGDEATDDAEAAPFDIELRGEHDGWRVLEPSGIEDDVNPTLPLEAGRTYRLGWTEGDGLGHNIEIRDAHGDVINGLSTPVTQEPDEDQWLEFVATEEMATYVCAPHESTMRGEIAVETPVDRGSDSSDDEESAEGQEVRIDPGTRIDFSAQTIEWKGIAPASIEDLSNPTLVLEAGETYELGWTEGDGTVHNIEIRNADDEVVDDLSTELTSEEQPADQFLAFEASDEMAAYACEPHRNTMHGEIRIEGSTSE
;
A
#
# COMPACT_ATOMS: atom_id res chain seq x y z
N MET A 1 37.13 -27.61 51.58
CA MET A 1 36.20 -28.51 52.29
C MET A 1 34.80 -28.07 51.89
N ILE A 2 33.89 -28.83 51.27
CA ILE A 2 33.70 -30.26 51.02
C ILE A 2 32.94 -30.44 49.68
N ARG A 3 33.15 -31.59 49.03
CA ARG A 3 32.52 -32.13 47.81
C ARG A 3 31.05 -32.54 48.01
N ALA A 4 30.26 -32.53 46.93
CA ALA A 4 29.45 -33.65 46.37
C ALA A 4 28.48 -33.07 45.31
N ALA A 5 28.49 -33.41 44.01
CA ALA A 5 28.30 -34.69 43.30
C ALA A 5 26.85 -35.22 43.33
N GLY A 6 26.23 -35.31 42.16
CA GLY A 6 24.94 -35.98 41.95
C GLY A 6 24.39 -35.84 40.53
N LEU A 7 24.89 -36.68 39.60
CA LEU A 7 24.30 -36.95 38.28
C LEU A 7 23.13 -37.96 38.44
N ALA A 8 22.06 -37.80 37.68
CA ALA A 8 21.29 -38.93 37.13
C ALA A 8 20.40 -38.49 35.95
N THR A 9 20.65 -39.12 34.81
CA THR A 9 19.84 -39.12 33.58
C THR A 9 18.63 -40.05 33.72
N ALA A 10 17.54 -39.74 33.01
CA ALA A 10 16.50 -40.70 32.65
C ALA A 10 15.93 -40.39 31.27
N THR A 11 16.25 -41.25 30.31
CA THR A 11 15.66 -41.35 28.98
C THR A 11 14.34 -42.12 29.07
N ALA A 12 13.30 -41.68 28.37
CA ALA A 12 12.11 -42.50 28.11
C ALA A 12 11.66 -42.30 26.67
N ALA A 13 11.82 -43.34 25.85
CA ALA A 13 11.12 -43.53 24.59
C ALA A 13 10.30 -44.83 24.75
N LEU A 14 8.99 -44.75 24.51
CA LEU A 14 8.14 -45.93 24.35
C LEU A 14 7.26 -45.70 23.12
N ALA A 15 7.51 -46.53 22.11
CA ALA A 15 6.69 -46.72 20.93
C ALA A 15 5.38 -47.44 21.32
N GLY A 16 4.26 -46.96 20.78
CA GLY A 16 2.96 -47.60 20.82
C GLY A 16 2.56 -48.07 19.42
N CYS A 17 2.31 -49.37 19.31
CA CYS A 17 1.91 -50.12 18.14
C CYS A 17 0.42 -49.94 17.83
N ILE A 18 0.05 -49.84 16.55
CA ILE A 18 -1.29 -50.16 16.07
C ILE A 18 -1.17 -51.21 14.96
N ASP A 19 -1.93 -52.28 15.16
CA ASP A 19 -1.91 -53.58 14.50
C ASP A 19 -3.27 -53.80 13.82
N GLU A 20 -3.18 -54.17 12.54
CA GLU A 20 -4.07 -55.00 11.71
C GLU A 20 -5.60 -54.82 11.72
N SER A 21 -6.13 -54.44 10.54
CA SER A 21 -7.27 -55.17 9.96
C SER A 21 -7.07 -55.31 8.44
N SER A 22 -7.08 -56.58 8.01
CA SER A 22 -6.76 -57.04 6.66
C SER A 22 -8.02 -57.30 5.82
N VAL A 23 -7.98 -56.79 4.59
CA VAL A 23 -8.31 -57.36 3.25
C VAL A 23 -9.61 -58.16 3.00
N ASP A 24 -10.31 -57.72 1.94
CA ASP A 24 -11.06 -58.47 0.92
C ASP A 24 -11.20 -57.45 -0.23
N GLY A 25 -10.82 -57.59 -1.50
CA GLY A 25 -10.36 -58.63 -2.41
C GLY A 25 -10.68 -58.06 -3.83
N PRO A 26 -9.78 -58.10 -4.83
CA PRO A 26 -10.07 -57.58 -6.17
C PRO A 26 -10.62 -58.70 -7.08
N ASP A 27 -11.36 -58.37 -8.14
CA ASP A 27 -11.34 -59.09 -9.43
C ASP A 27 -12.30 -58.43 -10.46
N ASP A 28 -11.72 -58.15 -11.64
CA ASP A 28 -12.27 -58.30 -13.02
C ASP A 28 -13.62 -57.66 -13.42
N ALA A 29 -13.86 -57.18 -14.64
CA ALA A 29 -13.14 -57.06 -15.90
C ALA A 29 -14.00 -56.23 -16.86
N ALA A 30 -13.32 -55.63 -17.85
CA ALA A 30 -13.74 -55.47 -19.25
C ALA A 30 -15.16 -54.98 -19.59
N ASP A 31 -15.25 -53.86 -20.32
CA ASP A 31 -15.56 -53.98 -21.75
C ASP A 31 -15.05 -52.76 -22.54
N ALA A 32 -14.73 -53.03 -23.80
CA ALA A 32 -14.04 -52.17 -24.75
C ALA A 32 -15.03 -51.55 -25.77
N ASP A 33 -14.47 -51.04 -26.87
CA ASP A 33 -15.07 -50.45 -28.09
C ASP A 33 -15.23 -48.89 -28.00
N ALA A 34 -14.33 -48.07 -28.56
CA ALA A 34 -13.92 -47.89 -29.97
C ALA A 34 -15.16 -47.70 -30.87
N ASP A 35 -15.32 -46.67 -31.71
CA ASP A 35 -14.39 -46.16 -32.73
C ASP A 35 -15.04 -44.96 -33.50
N SER A 36 -14.23 -44.21 -34.25
CA SER A 36 -14.59 -43.43 -35.48
C SER A 36 -15.44 -42.15 -35.34
N GLN A 37 -15.19 -41.02 -36.02
CA GLN A 37 -14.37 -40.70 -37.21
C GLN A 37 -14.26 -39.16 -37.37
N SER A 38 -13.18 -38.71 -38.00
CA SER A 38 -12.93 -37.33 -38.46
C SER A 38 -13.96 -36.81 -39.48
N SER A 39 -14.07 -35.48 -39.62
CA SER A 39 -13.87 -34.78 -40.92
C SER A 39 -14.02 -33.26 -40.81
N ASP A 40 -13.12 -32.58 -41.50
CA ASP A 40 -13.04 -31.15 -41.81
C ASP A 40 -14.29 -30.59 -42.51
N GLU A 41 -14.62 -29.30 -42.32
CA GLU A 41 -15.10 -28.48 -43.43
C GLU A 41 -14.79 -26.98 -43.23
N GLN A 42 -14.07 -26.42 -44.19
CA GLN A 42 -13.85 -24.98 -44.39
C GLN A 42 -15.08 -24.36 -45.06
N GLY A 43 -15.44 -23.14 -44.67
CA GLY A 43 -16.52 -22.38 -45.32
C GLY A 43 -16.31 -20.88 -45.19
N SER A 44 -15.58 -20.32 -46.15
CA SER A 44 -15.40 -18.89 -46.39
C SER A 44 -16.69 -18.24 -46.89
N GLY A 45 -16.98 -17.01 -46.44
CA GLY A 45 -18.09 -16.19 -46.95
C GLY A 45 -17.91 -14.72 -46.59
N SER A 46 -17.21 -13.98 -47.46
CA SER A 46 -17.12 -12.52 -47.47
C SER A 46 -18.48 -11.86 -47.78
N GLU A 47 -18.83 -10.82 -46.99
CA GLU A 47 -19.30 -9.43 -47.32
C GLU A 47 -20.17 -9.17 -48.58
N PRO A 48 -21.05 -8.13 -48.66
CA PRO A 48 -20.81 -6.78 -48.10
C PRO A 48 -22.03 -5.87 -47.72
N ASP A 49 -21.67 -4.71 -47.15
CA ASP A 49 -22.10 -3.32 -47.44
C ASP A 49 -23.37 -2.60 -46.89
N GLU A 50 -23.05 -1.41 -46.35
CA GLU A 50 -23.75 -0.11 -46.21
C GLU A 50 -24.91 0.06 -45.22
N THR A 51 -24.77 0.97 -44.24
CA THR A 51 -24.98 2.43 -44.43
C THR A 51 -24.62 3.21 -43.17
N ASP A 52 -23.99 4.38 -43.37
CA ASP A 52 -23.89 5.51 -42.44
C ASP A 52 -25.20 5.85 -41.71
N ASP A 53 -25.12 6.16 -40.41
CA ASP A 53 -25.88 7.27 -39.83
C ASP A 53 -25.20 7.76 -38.54
N GLU A 54 -24.61 8.95 -38.63
CA GLU A 54 -24.14 9.70 -37.48
C GLU A 54 -25.35 10.24 -36.70
N SER A 55 -25.52 9.77 -35.48
CA SER A 55 -26.37 10.43 -34.49
C SER A 55 -25.53 10.71 -33.26
N GLN A 56 -25.16 11.99 -33.13
CA GLN A 56 -24.60 12.56 -31.93
C GLN A 56 -25.57 12.36 -30.75
N GLU A 57 -25.16 11.57 -29.77
CA GLU A 57 -25.66 11.70 -28.41
C GLU A 57 -24.57 12.37 -27.59
N ASN A 58 -24.77 13.66 -27.33
CA ASN A 58 -24.23 14.31 -26.15
C ASN A 58 -24.85 13.59 -24.94
N GLY A 59 -24.13 12.63 -24.38
CA GLY A 59 -24.46 11.96 -23.14
C GLY A 59 -23.54 12.50 -22.06
N ASP A 60 -24.10 13.37 -21.21
CA ASP A 60 -23.72 13.67 -19.84
C ASP A 60 -22.38 13.09 -19.39
N GLU A 61 -21.44 13.98 -19.08
CA GLU A 61 -20.33 13.68 -18.18
C GLU A 61 -20.95 13.30 -16.83
N ALA A 62 -21.17 11.99 -16.67
CA ALA A 62 -21.31 11.39 -15.37
C ALA A 62 -20.00 11.73 -14.65
N THR A 63 -20.09 12.71 -13.75
CA THR A 63 -19.14 12.88 -12.67
C THR A 63 -19.13 11.54 -11.94
N ASP A 64 -18.18 10.69 -12.31
CA ASP A 64 -17.84 9.48 -11.58
C ASP A 64 -17.26 10.01 -10.28
N ASP A 65 -18.15 10.19 -9.30
CA ASP A 65 -17.82 10.25 -7.88
C ASP A 65 -17.32 8.84 -7.54
N ALA A 66 -16.13 8.53 -8.07
CA ALA A 66 -15.43 7.30 -7.80
C ALA A 66 -15.00 7.43 -6.35
N GLU A 67 -15.79 6.89 -5.42
CA GLU A 67 -15.35 6.69 -4.06
C GLU A 67 -13.99 6.00 -4.13
N ALA A 68 -12.95 6.69 -3.66
CA ALA A 68 -11.58 6.19 -3.73
C ALA A 68 -11.54 4.77 -3.16
N ALA A 69 -10.90 3.86 -3.89
CA ALA A 69 -10.78 2.48 -3.44
C ALA A 69 -10.14 2.44 -2.04
N PRO A 70 -10.59 1.53 -1.16
CA PRO A 70 -10.05 1.43 0.18
C PRO A 70 -8.55 1.13 0.13
N PHE A 71 -7.81 1.70 1.07
CA PHE A 71 -6.38 1.43 1.21
C PHE A 71 -6.16 0.15 2.03
N ASP A 72 -5.50 -0.84 1.42
CA ASP A 72 -5.27 -2.15 2.05
C ASP A 72 -4.01 -2.12 2.94
N ILE A 73 -4.15 -2.65 4.15
CA ILE A 73 -3.07 -2.91 5.11
C ILE A 73 -3.12 -4.41 5.41
N GLU A 74 -2.07 -5.13 5.03
CA GLU A 74 -1.96 -6.57 5.24
C GLU A 74 -0.89 -6.89 6.27
N LEU A 75 -1.25 -7.66 7.29
CA LEU A 75 -0.35 -8.12 8.33
C LEU A 75 -0.07 -9.63 8.18
N ARG A 76 1.09 -10.09 8.66
CA ARG A 76 1.35 -11.50 8.95
C ARG A 76 1.29 -11.70 10.46
N GLY A 77 0.45 -12.64 10.89
CA GLY A 77 0.36 -13.05 12.29
C GLY A 77 1.52 -13.96 12.66
N GLU A 78 2.44 -13.46 13.48
CA GLU A 78 3.61 -14.20 13.97
C GLU A 78 3.64 -14.25 15.50
N HIS A 79 4.38 -15.22 16.05
CA HIS A 79 4.51 -15.39 17.49
C HIS A 79 5.01 -14.12 18.20
N ASP A 80 5.87 -13.36 17.53
CA ASP A 80 6.52 -12.16 18.04
C ASP A 80 5.73 -10.87 17.77
N GLY A 81 4.62 -10.92 17.01
CA GLY A 81 3.77 -9.75 16.74
C GLY A 81 3.07 -9.77 15.38
N TRP A 82 2.47 -8.63 15.05
CA TRP A 82 1.99 -8.35 13.70
C TRP A 82 3.13 -7.81 12.84
N ARG A 83 3.55 -8.56 11.82
CA ARG A 83 4.52 -8.10 10.82
C ARG A 83 3.79 -7.52 9.63
N VAL A 84 4.11 -6.31 9.19
CA VAL A 84 3.45 -5.74 8.01
C VAL A 84 3.93 -6.41 6.72
N LEU A 85 3.00 -6.74 5.83
CA LEU A 85 3.25 -7.14 4.45
C LEU A 85 2.91 -5.99 3.48
N GLU A 86 1.84 -5.26 3.77
CA GLU A 86 1.42 -4.07 3.02
C GLU A 86 0.90 -2.97 3.97
N PRO A 87 1.08 -1.68 3.68
CA PRO A 87 1.73 -1.13 2.48
C PRO A 87 3.25 -1.28 2.49
N SER A 88 3.85 -1.12 1.30
CA SER A 88 5.30 -1.09 1.17
C SER A 88 5.89 0.10 1.93
N GLY A 89 7.07 -0.11 2.51
CA GLY A 89 7.81 0.90 3.27
C GLY A 89 7.59 0.94 4.78
N ILE A 90 6.45 0.49 5.32
CA ILE A 90 6.38 -0.05 6.71
C ILE A 90 6.43 -1.58 6.71
N GLU A 91 6.71 -2.18 5.56
CA GLU A 91 6.88 -3.63 5.41
C GLU A 91 7.92 -4.17 6.41
N ASP A 92 7.68 -5.39 6.89
CA ASP A 92 8.50 -6.08 7.88
C ASP A 92 8.55 -5.46 9.30
N ASP A 93 8.00 -4.27 9.52
CA ASP A 93 7.88 -3.71 10.86
C ASP A 93 6.94 -4.56 11.71
N VAL A 94 7.28 -4.68 13.00
CA VAL A 94 6.54 -5.50 13.96
C VAL A 94 5.77 -4.58 14.91
N ASN A 95 4.44 -4.68 14.85
CA ASN A 95 3.50 -3.83 15.57
C ASN A 95 3.73 -2.31 15.38
N PRO A 96 3.95 -1.81 14.15
CA PRO A 96 4.19 -0.38 13.94
C PRO A 96 2.98 0.47 14.34
N THR A 97 3.19 1.77 14.50
CA THR A 97 2.08 2.71 14.49
C THR A 97 1.54 2.79 13.07
N LEU A 98 0.23 2.60 12.89
CA LEU A 98 -0.42 2.79 11.59
C LEU A 98 -0.84 4.27 11.45
N PRO A 99 -0.26 5.02 10.51
CA PRO A 99 -0.72 6.37 10.19
C PRO A 99 -1.97 6.28 9.31
N LEU A 100 -3.06 6.91 9.75
CA LEU A 100 -4.33 6.94 9.03
C LEU A 100 -4.84 8.38 8.88
N GLU A 101 -5.56 8.67 7.82
CA GLU A 101 -6.21 9.95 7.60
C GLU A 101 -7.69 9.88 8.01
N ALA A 102 -8.14 10.82 8.85
CA ALA A 102 -9.52 10.88 9.28
C ALA A 102 -10.47 11.02 8.07
N GLY A 103 -11.49 10.17 8.00
CA GLY A 103 -12.46 10.17 6.92
C GLY A 103 -12.09 9.33 5.69
N ARG A 104 -10.85 8.85 5.57
CA ARG A 104 -10.44 7.92 4.50
C ARG A 104 -10.86 6.47 4.85
N THR A 105 -11.22 5.70 3.83
CA THR A 105 -11.59 4.28 3.96
C THR A 105 -10.36 3.38 3.85
N TYR A 106 -10.22 2.44 4.78
CA TYR A 106 -9.14 1.46 4.86
C TYR A 106 -9.69 0.05 4.97
N ARG A 107 -8.86 -0.93 4.59
CA ARG A 107 -9.07 -2.35 4.83
C ARG A 107 -7.87 -2.92 5.58
N LEU A 108 -8.09 -3.50 6.76
CA LEU A 108 -7.05 -4.14 7.56
C LEU A 108 -7.28 -5.65 7.60
N GLY A 109 -6.34 -6.42 7.07
CA GLY A 109 -6.39 -7.88 7.01
C GLY A 109 -5.12 -8.54 7.54
N TRP A 110 -5.15 -9.88 7.63
CA TRP A 110 -3.97 -10.64 8.02
C TRP A 110 -3.85 -12.01 7.34
N THR A 111 -2.61 -12.52 7.29
CA THR A 111 -2.24 -13.85 6.80
C THR A 111 -1.54 -14.68 7.88
N GLU A 112 -1.67 -16.00 7.76
CA GLU A 112 -1.04 -16.95 8.67
C GLU A 112 0.50 -16.94 8.57
N GLY A 113 1.19 -17.01 9.71
CA GLY A 113 2.65 -17.06 9.78
C GLY A 113 3.26 -17.96 10.86
N ASP A 114 2.51 -18.38 11.88
CA ASP A 114 3.03 -19.12 13.04
C ASP A 114 2.22 -20.38 13.45
N GLY A 115 1.16 -20.71 12.71
CA GLY A 115 0.26 -21.82 12.95
C GLY A 115 -0.68 -21.62 14.14
N LEU A 116 -0.79 -20.39 14.67
CA LEU A 116 -1.70 -20.06 15.77
C LEU A 116 -2.94 -19.32 15.29
N GLY A 117 -3.98 -19.37 16.13
CA GLY A 117 -5.23 -18.68 15.83
C GLY A 117 -5.15 -17.22 16.24
N HIS A 118 -5.43 -16.31 15.31
CA HIS A 118 -5.42 -14.86 15.53
C HIS A 118 -6.73 -14.21 15.13
N ASN A 119 -6.92 -12.99 15.61
CA ASN A 119 -7.97 -12.09 15.15
C ASN A 119 -7.45 -10.65 15.16
N ILE A 120 -8.16 -9.75 14.49
CA ILE A 120 -7.90 -8.31 14.56
C ILE A 120 -9.05 -7.64 15.30
N GLU A 121 -8.74 -6.76 16.24
CA GLU A 121 -9.69 -5.80 16.82
C GLU A 121 -9.12 -4.39 16.73
N ILE A 122 -9.96 -3.43 16.32
CA ILE A 122 -9.66 -2.01 16.39
C ILE A 122 -10.32 -1.42 17.64
N ARG A 123 -9.51 -0.82 18.50
CA ARG A 123 -9.95 -0.35 19.82
C ARG A 123 -9.66 1.14 20.02
N ASP A 124 -10.49 1.75 20.85
CA ASP A 124 -10.32 3.13 21.29
C ASP A 124 -9.23 3.28 22.37
N ALA A 125 -9.01 4.52 22.82
CA ALA A 125 -8.03 4.81 23.87
C ALA A 125 -8.37 4.18 25.24
N HIS A 126 -9.61 3.75 25.46
CA HIS A 126 -10.04 3.05 26.67
C HIS A 126 -9.90 1.52 26.55
N GLY A 127 -9.58 1.03 25.35
CA GLY A 127 -9.47 -0.39 25.04
C GLY A 127 -10.80 -1.06 24.66
N ASP A 128 -11.83 -0.27 24.35
CA ASP A 128 -13.13 -0.76 23.89
C ASP A 128 -13.11 -0.95 22.36
N VAL A 129 -13.72 -2.03 21.86
CA VAL A 129 -13.81 -2.29 20.41
C VAL A 129 -14.74 -1.28 19.74
N ILE A 130 -14.22 -0.56 18.75
CA ILE A 130 -14.95 0.49 18.04
C ILE A 130 -15.92 -0.15 17.07
N ASN A 131 -17.21 0.20 17.17
CA ASN A 131 -18.26 -0.18 16.20
C ASN A 131 -18.30 -1.67 15.80
N GLY A 132 -17.80 -2.57 16.65
CA GLY A 132 -17.72 -4.00 16.34
C GLY A 132 -16.64 -4.37 15.33
N LEU A 133 -15.63 -3.52 15.11
CA LEU A 133 -14.45 -3.78 14.28
C LEU A 133 -13.58 -4.87 14.91
N SER A 134 -14.01 -6.11 14.72
CA SER A 134 -13.40 -7.32 15.28
C SER A 134 -13.64 -8.50 14.33
N THR A 135 -12.58 -9.25 14.04
CA THR A 135 -12.69 -10.51 13.31
C THR A 135 -12.81 -11.71 14.26
N PRO A 136 -13.37 -12.85 13.82
CA PRO A 136 -13.31 -14.11 14.56
C PRO A 136 -11.88 -14.65 14.68
N VAL A 137 -11.55 -15.28 15.81
CA VAL A 137 -10.26 -15.99 15.95
C VAL A 137 -10.22 -17.23 15.06
N THR A 138 -9.27 -17.29 14.13
CA THR A 138 -9.05 -18.42 13.21
C THR A 138 -7.56 -18.67 12.99
N GLN A 139 -7.19 -19.89 12.61
CA GLN A 139 -5.82 -20.24 12.17
C GLN A 139 -5.65 -20.07 10.65
N GLU A 140 -6.75 -20.10 9.92
CA GLU A 140 -6.79 -20.07 8.45
C GLU A 140 -7.62 -18.85 8.07
N PRO A 141 -7.00 -17.66 7.90
CA PRO A 141 -7.73 -16.46 7.53
C PRO A 141 -8.21 -16.54 6.08
N ASP A 142 -9.40 -16.00 5.85
CA ASP A 142 -10.05 -15.86 4.53
C ASP A 142 -10.61 -14.44 4.37
N GLU A 143 -11.50 -14.22 3.41
CA GLU A 143 -12.11 -12.91 3.15
C GLU A 143 -12.82 -12.31 4.37
N ASP A 144 -13.34 -13.12 5.30
CA ASP A 144 -13.99 -12.64 6.53
C ASP A 144 -13.00 -12.13 7.59
N GLN A 145 -11.69 -12.23 7.32
CA GLN A 145 -10.63 -11.72 8.20
C GLN A 145 -10.11 -10.33 7.81
N TRP A 146 -10.83 -9.63 6.92
CA TRP A 146 -10.59 -8.25 6.57
C TRP A 146 -11.62 -7.33 7.24
N LEU A 147 -11.14 -6.26 7.89
CA LEU A 147 -11.97 -5.19 8.43
C LEU A 147 -11.93 -4.00 7.47
N GLU A 148 -13.06 -3.64 6.89
CA GLU A 148 -13.24 -2.37 6.17
C GLU A 148 -13.79 -1.30 7.14
N PHE A 149 -13.17 -0.13 7.18
CA PHE A 149 -13.58 0.95 8.07
C PHE A 149 -13.15 2.33 7.55
N VAL A 150 -13.89 3.36 7.97
CA VAL A 150 -13.48 4.75 7.81
C VAL A 150 -12.68 5.16 9.04
N ALA A 151 -11.48 5.69 8.86
CA ALA A 151 -10.63 6.10 9.97
C ALA A 151 -11.25 7.28 10.74
N THR A 152 -11.25 7.19 12.07
CA THR A 152 -11.79 8.21 12.97
C THR A 152 -10.84 8.46 14.12
N GLU A 153 -10.82 9.68 14.66
CA GLU A 153 -9.98 10.06 15.81
C GLU A 153 -10.19 9.21 17.07
N GLU A 154 -11.28 8.44 17.15
CA GLU A 154 -11.52 7.50 18.25
C GLU A 154 -10.58 6.29 18.20
N MET A 155 -10.05 5.93 17.02
CA MET A 155 -9.19 4.75 16.82
C MET A 155 -7.81 4.97 17.41
N ALA A 156 -7.36 4.04 18.26
CA ALA A 156 -6.11 4.18 18.99
C ALA A 156 -5.17 2.97 18.86
N THR A 157 -5.72 1.75 18.72
CA THR A 157 -4.89 0.53 18.65
C THR A 157 -5.53 -0.55 17.79
N TYR A 158 -4.68 -1.39 17.21
CA TYR A 158 -5.06 -2.66 16.61
C TYR A 158 -4.41 -3.82 17.39
N VAL A 159 -5.18 -4.86 17.69
CA VAL A 159 -4.73 -5.94 18.58
C VAL A 159 -5.21 -7.32 18.15
N CYS A 160 -4.49 -8.35 18.57
CA CYS A 160 -4.99 -9.72 18.68
C CYS A 160 -5.49 -9.97 20.11
N ALA A 161 -6.79 -10.20 20.29
CA ALA A 161 -7.38 -10.35 21.63
C ALA A 161 -6.78 -11.47 22.49
N PRO A 162 -6.52 -12.69 21.98
CA PRO A 162 -5.88 -13.74 22.77
C PRO A 162 -4.39 -13.51 23.01
N HIS A 163 -3.73 -12.63 22.24
CA HIS A 163 -2.29 -12.42 22.23
C HIS A 163 -1.88 -10.94 22.42
N GLU A 164 -2.70 -10.15 23.13
CA GLU A 164 -2.56 -8.69 23.24
C GLU A 164 -1.18 -8.24 23.77
N SER A 165 -0.52 -9.07 24.59
CA SER A 165 0.81 -8.75 25.13
C SER A 165 1.91 -8.67 24.08
N THR A 166 1.73 -9.31 22.92
CA THR A 166 2.75 -9.39 21.84
C THR A 166 2.23 -8.86 20.51
N MET A 167 0.92 -8.86 20.30
CA MET A 167 0.28 -8.49 19.04
C MET A 167 -0.63 -7.27 19.27
N ARG A 168 0.00 -6.11 19.44
CA ARG A 168 -0.63 -4.81 19.67
C ARG A 168 0.22 -3.72 19.04
N GLY A 169 -0.34 -2.97 18.10
CA GLY A 169 0.25 -1.72 17.60
C GLY A 169 -0.66 -0.51 17.82
N GLU A 170 -0.10 0.67 17.60
CA GLU A 170 -0.79 1.96 17.78
C GLU A 170 -1.42 2.42 16.46
N ILE A 171 -2.47 3.25 16.54
CA ILE A 171 -3.08 3.92 15.40
C ILE A 171 -2.96 5.42 15.64
N ALA A 172 -2.40 6.14 14.68
CA ALA A 172 -2.33 7.60 14.68
C ALA A 172 -3.26 8.10 13.58
N VAL A 173 -4.34 8.78 13.96
CA VAL A 173 -5.27 9.38 13.01
C VAL A 173 -5.01 10.87 12.89
N GLU A 174 -4.67 11.30 11.68
CA GLU A 174 -4.46 12.71 11.36
C GLU A 174 -5.73 13.28 10.72
N THR A 175 -6.22 14.40 11.27
CA THR A 175 -7.30 15.15 10.64
C THR A 175 -6.71 16.09 9.60
N PRO A 176 -7.19 16.06 8.34
CA PRO A 176 -6.92 17.15 7.42
C PRO A 176 -7.30 18.48 8.10
N VAL A 177 -6.36 19.40 8.20
CA VAL A 177 -6.61 20.69 8.84
C VAL A 177 -7.51 21.54 7.95
N ASP A 178 -8.80 21.52 8.27
CA ASP A 178 -9.83 22.35 7.66
C ASP A 178 -9.56 23.84 8.00
N ARG A 179 -8.70 24.50 7.21
CA ARG A 179 -8.44 25.92 7.35
C ARG A 179 -9.51 26.70 6.61
N GLY A 180 -10.61 26.96 7.32
CA GLY A 180 -11.63 27.92 6.91
C GLY A 180 -11.00 29.25 6.47
N SER A 181 -11.20 29.60 5.20
CA SER A 181 -10.93 30.93 4.67
C SER A 181 -12.09 31.37 3.79
N ASP A 182 -12.71 32.47 4.22
CA ASP A 182 -13.74 33.21 3.53
C ASP A 182 -13.27 33.65 2.13
N SER A 183 -13.64 32.91 1.07
CA SER A 183 -14.17 33.45 -0.20
C SER A 183 -14.27 32.36 -1.28
N SER A 184 -15.51 31.92 -1.51
CA SER A 184 -16.11 31.50 -2.79
C SER A 184 -15.36 30.53 -3.72
N ASP A 185 -15.97 29.34 -3.80
CA ASP A 185 -16.12 28.48 -4.98
C ASP A 185 -14.82 27.86 -5.54
N ASP A 186 -14.51 26.66 -5.07
CA ASP A 186 -14.30 25.41 -5.84
C ASP A 186 -13.55 24.44 -4.92
N GLU A 187 -14.29 23.47 -4.36
CA GLU A 187 -13.75 22.38 -3.55
C GLU A 187 -13.19 21.33 -4.52
N GLU A 188 -11.96 21.51 -4.98
CA GLU A 188 -11.19 20.44 -5.62
C GLU A 188 -10.39 19.69 -4.55
N SER A 189 -10.49 18.35 -4.58
CA SER A 189 -9.65 17.45 -3.80
C SER A 189 -8.18 17.87 -3.87
N ALA A 190 -7.48 17.86 -2.73
CA ALA A 190 -6.09 18.30 -2.62
C ALA A 190 -5.07 17.37 -3.33
N GLU A 191 -5.51 16.28 -3.93
CA GLU A 191 -4.68 15.40 -4.74
C GLU A 191 -4.64 15.91 -6.19
N GLY A 192 -3.44 16.26 -6.68
CA GLY A 192 -3.25 16.72 -8.07
C GLY A 192 -3.37 18.24 -8.30
N GLN A 193 -3.29 19.06 -7.25
CA GLN A 193 -3.23 20.52 -7.44
C GLN A 193 -1.95 20.91 -8.19
N GLU A 194 -2.10 21.45 -9.39
CA GLU A 194 -1.00 21.95 -10.22
C GLU A 194 -0.43 23.26 -9.66
N VAL A 195 0.87 23.27 -9.33
CA VAL A 195 1.58 24.44 -8.82
C VAL A 195 2.76 24.78 -9.72
N ARG A 196 2.77 25.98 -10.29
CA ARG A 196 3.94 26.52 -11.00
C ARG A 196 5.03 26.90 -10.02
N ILE A 197 6.24 26.43 -10.28
CA ILE A 197 7.42 26.71 -9.45
C ILE A 197 8.37 27.66 -10.19
N ASP A 198 8.71 28.77 -9.54
CA ASP A 198 9.67 29.73 -10.07
C ASP A 198 11.06 29.07 -10.26
N PRO A 199 11.77 29.32 -11.37
CA PRO A 199 13.14 28.85 -11.59
C PRO A 199 14.10 29.15 -10.43
N GLY A 200 14.97 28.19 -10.11
CA GLY A 200 15.95 28.30 -9.02
C GLY A 200 15.37 28.10 -7.62
N THR A 201 14.10 27.70 -7.51
CA THR A 201 13.44 27.42 -6.23
C THR A 201 13.89 26.08 -5.66
N ARG A 202 14.05 26.06 -4.32
CA ARG A 202 14.17 24.83 -3.53
C ARG A 202 12.77 24.38 -3.11
N ILE A 203 12.41 23.18 -3.52
CA ILE A 203 11.19 22.48 -3.17
C ILE A 203 11.54 21.53 -2.03
N ASP A 204 10.85 21.68 -0.91
CA ASP A 204 11.08 21.00 0.35
C ASP A 204 9.80 20.33 0.80
N PHE A 205 9.89 19.02 1.07
CA PHE A 205 8.80 18.18 1.53
C PHE A 205 9.05 17.64 2.95
N SER A 206 7.96 17.29 3.62
CA SER A 206 7.94 16.30 4.70
C SER A 206 7.65 14.93 4.09
N ALA A 207 8.51 13.96 4.37
CA ALA A 207 8.38 12.56 3.96
C ALA A 207 7.47 11.82 4.94
N GLN A 208 6.25 11.51 4.50
CA GLN A 208 5.29 10.71 5.24
C GLN A 208 4.99 9.45 4.43
N THR A 209 4.89 8.29 5.08
CA THR A 209 4.59 6.98 4.44
C THR A 209 3.37 7.03 3.48
N ILE A 210 2.46 7.99 3.68
CA ILE A 210 1.24 8.17 2.89
C ILE A 210 1.29 9.34 1.87
N GLU A 211 2.27 10.24 1.96
CA GLU A 211 2.35 11.43 1.09
C GLU A 211 3.72 12.15 1.12
N TRP A 212 4.02 12.89 0.06
CA TRP A 212 4.91 14.05 0.13
C TRP A 212 4.12 15.29 0.53
N LYS A 213 4.32 15.79 1.74
CA LYS A 213 3.63 16.99 2.22
C LYS A 213 4.49 18.24 2.06
N GLY A 214 4.02 19.24 1.32
CA GLY A 214 4.82 20.43 1.02
C GLY A 214 5.16 21.28 2.25
N ILE A 215 6.42 21.71 2.34
CA ILE A 215 6.94 22.66 3.35
C ILE A 215 7.32 23.98 2.69
N ALA A 216 8.04 23.92 1.56
CA ALA A 216 8.48 25.11 0.83
C ALA A 216 8.58 24.83 -0.66
N PRO A 217 8.30 25.78 -1.56
CA PRO A 217 7.86 27.16 -1.30
C PRO A 217 6.45 27.25 -0.67
N ALA A 218 6.09 28.42 -0.17
CA ALA A 218 4.77 28.65 0.46
C ALA A 218 3.57 28.33 -0.45
N SER A 219 3.78 28.26 -1.77
CA SER A 219 2.74 27.86 -2.74
C SER A 219 2.43 26.36 -2.72
N ILE A 220 3.28 25.53 -2.11
CA ILE A 220 3.03 24.09 -1.94
C ILE A 220 2.79 23.71 -0.47
N GLU A 221 2.83 24.67 0.46
CA GLU A 221 2.71 24.39 1.89
C GLU A 221 1.42 23.62 2.20
N ASP A 222 1.56 22.51 2.93
CA ASP A 222 0.49 21.57 3.31
C ASP A 222 -0.19 20.83 2.15
N LEU A 223 0.27 20.96 0.90
CA LEU A 223 -0.26 20.16 -0.20
C LEU A 223 0.31 18.75 -0.18
N SER A 224 -0.56 17.78 -0.44
CA SER A 224 -0.24 16.36 -0.58
C SER A 224 0.08 16.02 -2.03
N ASN A 225 1.29 15.54 -2.30
CA ASN A 225 1.74 15.11 -3.63
C ASN A 225 1.37 16.10 -4.79
N PRO A 226 1.61 17.42 -4.66
CA PRO A 226 1.18 18.39 -5.67
C PRO A 226 1.83 18.14 -7.04
N THR A 227 1.11 18.43 -8.12
CA THR A 227 1.70 18.42 -9.46
C THR A 227 2.62 19.62 -9.60
N LEU A 228 3.90 19.39 -9.87
CA LEU A 228 4.91 20.44 -10.02
C LEU A 228 5.02 20.85 -11.48
N VAL A 229 4.65 22.09 -11.78
CA VAL A 229 4.79 22.66 -13.13
C VAL A 229 6.10 23.44 -13.21
N LEU A 230 7.05 22.92 -14.01
CA LEU A 230 8.42 23.43 -14.14
C LEU A 230 8.68 23.95 -15.56
N GLU A 231 9.64 24.87 -15.71
CA GLU A 231 10.05 25.40 -17.01
C GLU A 231 11.24 24.60 -17.58
N ALA A 232 11.12 24.15 -18.83
CA ALA A 232 12.17 23.37 -19.50
C ALA A 232 13.50 24.14 -19.58
N GLY A 233 14.60 23.47 -19.20
CA GLY A 233 15.96 24.02 -19.21
C GLY A 233 16.30 24.91 -18.01
N GLU A 234 15.37 25.11 -17.08
CA GLU A 234 15.61 25.84 -15.84
C GLU A 234 16.02 24.89 -14.69
N THR A 235 16.77 25.41 -13.72
CA THR A 235 17.33 24.61 -12.62
C THR A 235 16.47 24.68 -11.36
N TYR A 236 16.34 23.55 -10.66
CA TYR A 236 15.56 23.42 -9.43
C TYR A 236 16.33 22.58 -8.41
N GLU A 237 15.93 22.67 -7.14
CA GLU A 237 16.36 21.75 -6.08
C GLU A 237 15.13 21.10 -5.47
N LEU A 238 15.09 19.77 -5.37
CA LEU A 238 13.95 19.01 -4.82
C LEU A 238 14.44 18.06 -3.74
N GLY A 239 13.78 18.04 -2.59
CA GLY A 239 14.16 17.19 -1.49
C GLY A 239 13.22 17.24 -0.30
N TRP A 240 13.67 16.69 0.82
CA TRP A 240 12.93 16.65 2.06
C TRP A 240 13.82 16.93 3.28
N THR A 241 13.24 17.55 4.31
CA THR A 241 13.94 17.90 5.56
C THR A 241 13.35 17.26 6.81
N GLU A 242 12.13 16.74 6.73
CA GLU A 242 11.41 16.13 7.84
C GLU A 242 10.91 14.75 7.42
N GLY A 243 11.15 13.71 8.22
CA GLY A 243 10.67 12.35 7.97
C GLY A 243 9.93 11.76 9.16
N ASP A 244 9.08 10.77 8.90
CA ASP A 244 8.24 10.09 9.89
C ASP A 244 8.95 8.95 10.66
N GLY A 245 10.26 8.79 10.47
CA GLY A 245 11.07 7.73 11.07
C GLY A 245 11.11 6.43 10.25
N THR A 246 10.39 6.38 9.12
CA THR A 246 10.43 5.29 8.14
C THR A 246 11.52 5.55 7.09
N VAL A 247 11.91 4.52 6.34
CA VAL A 247 12.95 4.64 5.28
C VAL A 247 12.39 5.36 4.06
N HIS A 248 12.96 6.52 3.73
CA HIS A 248 12.57 7.33 2.58
C HIS A 248 13.77 7.64 1.68
N ASN A 249 13.49 7.81 0.39
CA ASN A 249 14.32 8.52 -0.57
C ASN A 249 13.41 9.35 -1.48
N ILE A 250 13.98 10.27 -2.26
CA ILE A 250 13.24 10.95 -3.32
C ILE A 250 13.93 10.69 -4.66
N GLU A 251 13.12 10.36 -5.66
CA GLU A 251 13.56 10.06 -7.02
C GLU A 251 12.81 10.91 -8.02
N ILE A 252 13.47 11.30 -9.10
CA ILE A 252 12.83 11.91 -10.28
C ILE A 252 12.78 10.85 -11.38
N ARG A 253 11.58 10.58 -11.89
CA ARG A 253 11.30 9.47 -12.80
C ARG A 253 10.67 9.95 -14.10
N ASN A 254 10.86 9.16 -15.15
CA ASN A 254 10.27 9.38 -16.47
C ASN A 254 8.90 8.72 -16.59
N ALA A 255 8.24 8.89 -17.74
CA ALA A 255 6.92 8.34 -18.01
C ALA A 255 6.87 6.80 -18.08
N ASP A 256 8.02 6.15 -18.26
CA ASP A 256 8.17 4.68 -18.23
C ASP A 256 8.50 4.17 -16.82
N ASP A 257 8.45 5.03 -15.80
CA ASP A 257 8.81 4.75 -14.43
C ASP A 257 10.28 4.31 -14.27
N GLU A 258 11.20 4.98 -14.96
CA GLU A 258 12.65 4.82 -14.78
C GLU A 258 13.24 6.10 -14.18
N VAL A 259 14.24 5.96 -13.29
CA VAL A 259 14.95 7.11 -12.69
C VAL A 259 15.70 7.88 -13.78
N VAL A 260 15.43 9.18 -13.88
CA VAL A 260 16.09 10.09 -14.83
C VAL A 260 17.49 10.41 -14.32
N ASP A 261 18.54 10.17 -15.12
CA ASP A 261 19.92 10.60 -14.85
C ASP A 261 20.45 10.31 -13.43
N ASP A 262 20.09 9.17 -12.83
CA ASP A 262 20.44 8.81 -11.45
C ASP A 262 19.98 9.85 -10.40
N LEU A 263 18.92 10.62 -10.69
CA LEU A 263 18.29 11.58 -9.79
C LEU A 263 17.51 10.84 -8.68
N SER A 264 18.25 10.32 -7.71
CA SER A 264 17.74 9.60 -6.53
C SER A 264 18.61 9.95 -5.32
N THR A 265 17.99 10.19 -4.16
CA THR A 265 18.70 10.34 -2.90
C THR A 265 18.96 8.99 -2.21
N GLU A 266 19.84 8.96 -1.22
CA GLU A 266 20.09 7.74 -0.45
C GLU A 266 18.90 7.43 0.47
N LEU A 267 18.50 6.16 0.53
CA LEU A 267 17.50 5.67 1.48
C LEU A 267 17.96 5.90 2.93
N THR A 268 17.14 6.58 3.72
CA THR A 268 17.41 6.84 5.14
C THR A 268 16.14 6.88 5.96
N SER A 269 16.22 6.48 7.23
CA SER A 269 15.12 6.57 8.20
C SER A 269 15.33 7.71 9.21
N GLU A 270 16.23 8.65 8.91
CA GLU A 270 16.48 9.80 9.78
C GLU A 270 15.31 10.78 9.71
N GLU A 271 14.78 11.18 10.87
CA GLU A 271 13.65 12.14 10.95
C GLU A 271 14.02 13.55 10.47
N GLN A 272 15.32 13.90 10.45
CA GLN A 272 15.85 15.22 10.05
C GLN A 272 17.19 15.05 9.30
N PRO A 273 17.19 14.54 8.06
CA PRO A 273 18.41 14.33 7.31
C PRO A 273 18.97 15.65 6.77
N ALA A 274 20.28 15.71 6.49
CA ALA A 274 20.95 16.91 5.99
C ALA A 274 21.23 16.89 4.48
N ASP A 275 21.11 15.73 3.83
CA ASP A 275 21.66 15.44 2.49
C ASP A 275 20.63 14.85 1.51
N GLN A 276 19.34 15.08 1.76
CA GLN A 276 18.23 14.51 0.98
C GLN A 276 17.66 15.49 -0.06
N PHE A 277 18.55 16.10 -0.85
CA PHE A 277 18.19 17.06 -1.90
C PHE A 277 18.91 16.78 -3.21
N LEU A 278 18.16 16.88 -4.31
CA LEU A 278 18.61 16.74 -5.68
C LEU A 278 18.60 18.11 -6.37
N ALA A 279 19.71 18.49 -6.98
CA ALA A 279 19.75 19.63 -7.90
C ALA A 279 19.69 19.12 -9.34
N PHE A 280 18.76 19.63 -10.14
CA PHE A 280 18.53 19.15 -11.50
C PHE A 280 18.13 20.31 -12.44
N GLU A 281 18.27 20.06 -13.74
CA GLU A 281 17.73 20.90 -14.81
C GLU A 281 16.47 20.23 -15.35
N ALA A 282 15.36 20.94 -15.40
CA ALA A 282 14.08 20.38 -15.82
C ALA A 282 14.12 20.02 -17.33
N SER A 283 13.78 18.78 -17.66
CA SER A 283 13.77 18.27 -19.04
C SER A 283 12.48 17.51 -19.33
N ASP A 284 12.09 17.39 -20.60
CA ASP A 284 10.90 16.66 -21.07
C ASP A 284 10.89 15.17 -20.73
N GLU A 285 12.01 14.63 -20.24
CA GLU A 285 12.10 13.25 -19.78
C GLU A 285 11.46 13.08 -18.39
N MET A 286 11.34 14.16 -17.60
CA MET A 286 10.82 14.11 -16.23
C MET A 286 9.29 14.10 -16.22
N ALA A 287 8.71 13.15 -15.48
CA ALA A 287 7.26 12.96 -15.39
C ALA A 287 6.75 12.87 -13.96
N ALA A 288 7.58 12.46 -13.00
CA ALA A 288 7.15 12.29 -11.62
C ALA A 288 8.29 12.45 -10.61
N TYR A 289 7.92 12.73 -9.36
CA TYR A 289 8.77 12.53 -8.20
C TYR A 289 8.13 11.48 -7.27
N ALA A 290 8.95 10.57 -6.74
CA ALA A 290 8.44 9.47 -5.93
C ALA A 290 9.42 9.01 -4.84
N CYS A 291 8.91 8.31 -3.84
CA CYS A 291 9.70 7.50 -2.91
C CYS A 291 9.76 6.05 -3.41
N GLU A 292 10.94 5.42 -3.48
CA GLU A 292 11.07 4.04 -3.97
C GLU A 292 10.26 3.01 -3.13
N PRO A 293 10.44 2.96 -1.79
CA PRO A 293 9.69 2.03 -0.94
C PRO A 293 8.20 2.37 -0.84
N HIS A 294 7.80 3.62 -1.06
CA HIS A 294 6.40 4.07 -0.88
C HIS A 294 5.75 4.61 -2.17
N ARG A 295 6.17 4.11 -3.34
CA ARG A 295 5.79 4.64 -4.66
C ARG A 295 4.29 4.71 -4.96
N ASN A 296 3.46 3.96 -4.23
CA ASN A 296 2.01 3.95 -4.43
C ASN A 296 1.31 5.15 -3.77
N THR A 297 1.93 5.75 -2.74
CA THR A 297 1.36 6.81 -1.91
C THR A 297 2.18 8.09 -1.96
N MET A 298 3.50 7.97 -2.01
CA MET A 298 4.44 9.07 -2.11
C MET A 298 4.86 9.29 -3.56
N HIS A 299 3.91 9.71 -4.39
CA HIS A 299 4.12 9.96 -5.82
C HIS A 299 3.37 11.22 -6.26
N GLY A 300 4.09 12.21 -6.81
CA GLY A 300 3.49 13.39 -7.44
C GLY A 300 3.98 13.60 -8.87
N GLU A 301 3.16 14.25 -9.69
CA GLU A 301 3.46 14.49 -11.10
C GLU A 301 4.41 15.68 -11.28
N ILE A 302 5.29 15.59 -12.29
CA ILE A 302 6.08 16.71 -12.81
C ILE A 302 5.59 17.00 -14.23
N ARG A 303 5.22 18.26 -14.46
CA ARG A 303 4.81 18.76 -15.77
C ARG A 303 5.80 19.79 -16.26
N ILE A 304 6.30 19.58 -17.48
CA ILE A 304 7.27 20.47 -18.11
C ILE A 304 6.56 21.42 -19.08
N GLU A 305 6.71 22.72 -18.88
CA GLU A 305 6.26 23.77 -19.79
C GLU A 305 7.44 24.37 -20.56
N GLY A 306 7.18 24.89 -21.77
CA GLY A 306 8.18 25.65 -22.54
C GLY A 306 9.08 24.82 -23.45
N SER A 307 8.91 23.50 -23.50
CA SER A 307 9.56 22.65 -24.49
C SER A 307 8.98 22.91 -25.89
N THR A 308 9.72 23.68 -26.70
CA THR A 308 9.47 23.70 -28.13
C THR A 308 9.85 22.34 -28.70
N SER A 309 8.87 21.56 -29.17
CA SER A 309 9.10 20.35 -29.97
C SER A 309 10.09 20.67 -31.09
N GLU A 310 11.27 20.05 -31.06
CA GLU A 310 12.20 20.01 -32.20
C GLU A 310 11.81 18.89 -33.18
#